data_AF-A0AAW8KKQ6-F1
#
_entry.id   AF-A0AAW8KKQ6-F1
#
_cell.length_a   1.000
_cell.length_b   1.000
_cell.length_c   1.000
_cell.angle_alpha   90.00
_cell.angle_beta   90.00
_cell.angle_gamma   90.00
#
_symmetry.space_group_name_H-M   'P 1'
#
loop_
_entity.id
_entity.type
_entity.pdbx_description
1 polymer ?
#
loop_
_entity_poly.entity_id
_entity_poly.type
_entity_poly.pdbx_seq_one_letter_code
_entity_poly.pdbx_strand_id
1 'polypeptide(L)' 'MKDIANKRLDALSKGNQQKIQLITAVINDPDILILDEPFSGLDPVNAMVMEEVVKEQIATGKI' A
#
# COMPACT_ATOMS: atom_id res chain seq x y z
N MET A 1 -16.79 -10.99 1.15
CA MET A 1 -15.85 -10.03 0.53
C MET A 1 -16.52 -8.81 -0.14
N LYS A 2 -17.85 -8.77 -0.36
CA LYS A 2 -18.54 -7.64 -1.04
C LYS A 2 -18.67 -6.34 -0.22
N ASP A 3 -18.45 -6.34 1.10
CA ASP A 3 -18.76 -5.17 1.95
C ASP A 3 -17.64 -4.14 2.10
N ILE A 4 -16.39 -4.45 1.74
CA ILE A 4 -15.26 -3.50 1.93
C ILE A 4 -15.20 -2.50 0.77
N ALA A 5 -15.49 -2.96 -0.46
CA ALA A 5 -15.37 -2.15 -1.67
C ALA A 5 -16.26 -0.90 -1.68
N ASN A 6 -17.39 -0.92 -0.95
CA ASN A 6 -18.35 0.19 -0.88
C ASN A 6 -18.23 1.00 0.44
N LYS A 7 -17.28 0.67 1.32
CA LYS A 7 -17.03 1.45 2.53
C LYS A 7 -16.22 2.68 2.19
N ARG A 8 -16.55 3.80 2.84
CA ARG A 8 -15.70 4.98 2.85
C ARG A 8 -14.34 4.61 3.46
N LEU A 9 -13.27 5.23 2.96
CA LEU A 9 -11.89 4.99 3.42
C LEU A 9 -11.74 5.20 4.94
N ASP A 10 -12.38 6.23 5.48
CA ASP A 10 -12.40 6.57 6.91
C ASP A 10 -13.03 5.48 7.80
N ALA A 11 -13.86 4.60 7.23
CA ALA A 11 -14.47 3.46 7.93
C ALA A 11 -13.60 2.19 7.94
N LEU A 12 -12.43 2.22 7.30
CA LEU A 12 -11.47 1.11 7.29
C LEU A 12 -10.44 1.28 8.40
N SER A 13 -9.83 0.17 8.86
CA SER A 13 -8.68 0.25 9.77
C SER A 13 -7.52 1.01 9.10
N LYS A 14 -6.70 1.70 9.89
CA LYS A 14 -5.51 2.42 9.38
C LYS A 14 -4.65 1.54 8.46
N GLY A 15 -4.39 0.30 8.86
CA GLY A 15 -3.63 -0.63 8.03
C GLY A 15 -4.30 -0.98 6.68
N ASN A 16 -5.64 -1.08 6.64
CA ASN A 16 -6.36 -1.28 5.37
C ASN A 16 -6.35 -0.01 4.50
N GLN A 17 -6.43 1.18 5.12
CA GLN A 17 -6.27 2.44 4.40
C GLN A 17 -4.88 2.52 3.76
N GLN A 18 -3.83 2.22 4.53
CA GLN A 18 -2.45 2.19 4.04
C GLN A 18 -2.29 1.21 2.86
N LYS A 19 -2.86 -0.01 2.97
CA LYS A 19 -2.87 -1.00 1.88
C LYS A 19 -3.48 -0.47 0.59
N ILE A 20 -4.66 0.15 0.70
CA ILE A 20 -5.33 0.72 -0.47
C ILE A 20 -4.50 1.86 -1.07
N GLN A 21 -3.87 2.70 -0.24
CA GLN A 21 -3.00 3.78 -0.73
C GLN A 21 -1.80 3.24 -1.50
N LEU A 22 -1.08 2.25 -0.96
CA LEU A 22 0.06 1.63 -1.66
C LEU A 22 -0.38 0.96 -2.97
N ILE A 23 -1.46 0.18 -2.94
CA ILE A 23 -2.01 -0.45 -4.16
C ILE A 23 -2.33 0.63 -5.20
N THR A 24 -2.98 1.72 -4.80
CA THR A 24 -3.35 2.81 -5.72
C THR A 24 -2.13 3.53 -6.28
N ALA A 25 -1.05 3.65 -5.50
CA ALA A 25 0.20 4.25 -5.93
C ALA A 25 0.93 3.39 -6.99
N VAL A 26 0.85 2.06 -6.87
CA VAL A 26 1.56 1.12 -7.76
C VAL A 26 0.72 0.71 -8.98
N ILE A 27 -0.61 0.60 -8.85
CA ILE A 27 -1.49 0.01 -9.89
C ILE A 27 -1.45 0.73 -11.24
N ASN A 28 -1.11 2.02 -11.26
CA ASN A 28 -1.01 2.82 -12.48
C ASN A 28 0.37 2.69 -13.17
N ASP A 29 1.24 1.82 -12.67
CA ASP A 29 2.58 1.57 -13.17
C ASP A 29 3.41 2.87 -13.34
N PRO A 30 3.61 3.66 -12.27
CA PRO A 30 4.31 4.94 -12.40
C PRO A 30 5.79 4.75 -12.77
N ASP A 31 6.35 5.71 -13.49
CA ASP A 31 7.80 5.75 -13.78
C ASP A 31 8.63 5.99 -12.51
N ILE A 32 8.08 6.75 -11.55
CA ILE A 32 8.69 7.09 -10.27
C ILE A 32 7.64 6.96 -9.16
N LEU A 33 7.98 6.24 -8.11
CA LEU A 33 7.17 6.00 -6.94
C LEU A 33 7.83 6.61 -5.70
N ILE A 34 7.20 7.63 -5.13
CA ILE A 34 7.65 8.29 -3.90
C ILE A 34 6.78 7.79 -2.75
N LEU A 35 7.43 7.38 -1.66
CA LEU A 35 6.77 6.84 -0.47
C LEU A 35 7.21 7.65 0.74
N ASP A 36 6.26 8.23 1.47
CA ASP A 36 6.50 8.88 2.76
C ASP A 36 5.85 8.04 3.87
N GLU A 37 6.65 7.62 4.84
CA GLU A 37 6.28 6.69 5.92
C GLU A 37 5.34 5.53 5.49
N PRO A 38 5.69 4.73 4.45
CA PRO A 38 4.75 3.79 3.82
C PRO A 38 4.25 2.68 4.74
N PHE A 39 4.98 2.38 5.82
CA PHE A 39 4.67 1.29 6.75
C PHE A 39 4.03 1.76 8.05
N SER A 40 3.73 3.06 8.18
CA SER A 40 3.14 3.61 9.39
C SER A 40 1.75 3.00 9.68
N GLY A 41 1.49 2.69 10.96
CA GLY A 41 0.20 2.17 11.39
C GLY A 41 -0.13 0.73 10.97
N LEU A 42 0.83 -0.01 10.42
CA LEU A 42 0.71 -1.45 10.15
C LEU A 42 1.20 -2.28 11.33
N ASP A 43 0.56 -3.42 11.56
CA ASP A 43 1.17 -4.47 12.37
C ASP A 43 2.36 -5.12 11.63
N PRO A 44 3.26 -5.83 12.35
CA PRO A 44 4.47 -6.39 11.75
C PRO A 44 4.22 -7.32 10.56
N VAL A 45 3.13 -8.10 10.59
CA VAL A 45 2.81 -9.06 9.51
C VAL A 45 2.44 -8.31 8.24
N ASN A 46 1.59 -7.30 8.35
CA ASN A 46 1.19 -6.49 7.20
C ASN A 46 2.31 -5.60 6.67
N ALA A 47 3.22 -5.13 7.54
CA ALA A 47 4.40 -4.39 7.12
C ALA A 47 5.32 -5.25 6.24
N MET A 48 5.57 -6.52 6.62
CA MET A 48 6.40 -7.44 5.82
C MET A 48 5.83 -7.65 4.41
N VAL A 49 4.51 -7.85 4.29
CA VAL A 49 3.86 -8.03 2.98
C VAL A 49 3.99 -6.78 2.11
N MET A 50 3.84 -5.59 2.70
CA MET A 50 4.06 -4.34 1.97
C MET A 50 5.52 -4.14 1.57
N GLU A 51 6.45 -4.52 2.42
CA GLU A 51 7.88 -4.42 2.16
C GLU A 51 8.28 -5.24 0.92
N GLU A 52 7.69 -6.42 0.73
CA GLU A 52 7.88 -7.23 -0.47
C GLU A 52 7.44 -6.47 -1.74
N VAL A 53 6.27 -5.83 -1.72
CA VAL A 53 5.79 -5.02 -2.85
C VAL A 53 6.74 -3.85 -3.16
N VAL A 54 7.23 -3.16 -2.12
CA VAL A 54 8.19 -2.07 -2.28
C VAL A 54 9.52 -2.58 -2.88
N LYS A 55 10.01 -3.74 -2.43
CA LYS A 55 11.22 -4.38 -2.98
C LYS A 55 11.07 -4.72 -4.46
N GLU A 56 9.89 -5.16 -4.90
CA GLU A 56 9.62 -5.38 -6.32
C GLU A 56 9.70 -4.08 -7.14
N GLN A 57 9.18 -2.96 -6.61
CA GLN A 57 9.27 -1.67 -7.28
C GLN A 57 10.72 -1.14 -7.35
N ILE A 58 11.54 -1.38 -6.31
CA ILE A 58 12.99 -1.09 -6.36
C ILE A 58 13.66 -1.92 -7.45
N ALA A 59 13.36 -3.22 -7.54
CA ALA A 59 13.96 -4.11 -8.53
C ALA A 59 13.61 -3.72 -9.97
N THR A 60 12.48 -3.03 -10.18
CA THR A 60 12.09 -2.48 -11.48
C THR A 60 12.62 -1.07 -11.74
N GLY A 61 13.38 -0.48 -10.81
CA GLY A 61 14.01 0.83 -10.95
C GLY A 61 13.05 2.01 -10.80
N LYS A 62 11.91 1.81 -10.12
CA LYS A 62 10.84 2.82 -9.99
C LYS A 62 10.86 3.59 -8.68
N ILE A 63 11.75 3.27 -7.75
CA ILE A 63 11.93 3.95 -6.45
C ILE A 63 13.35 4.50 -6.36
#